data_AF-A0A840R723-F1
#
_entry.id   AF-A0A840R723-F1
#
_cell.length_a   1.000
_cell.length_b   1.000
_cell.length_c   1.000
_cell.angle_alpha   90.00
_cell.angle_beta   90.00
_cell.angle_gamma   90.00
#
_symmetry.space_group_name_H-M   'P 1'
#
loop_
_entity.id
_entity.type
_entity.pdbx_description
1 polymer ?
#
loop_
_entity_poly.entity_id
_entity_poly.type
_entity_poly.pdbx_seq_one_letter_code
_entity_poly.pdbx_strand_id
1 'polypeptide(L)'
;MPLSDTGLLVDRLKSQSRQWFGEQLYRYFERLQDNFHRRALTANSGSEQNELLDQQRAVRAGQDEAFRLFADHINHAFTTKRDYETGNYPELDRLAQQLEKLPDDGFAKEKPELQYFCRAIAPITLLAGFQHLMTPLRLDTQHRHHALTMFQGLFINELSKLYDNLAATLPKPIDAHNLADWIAHSKLQLSEKNLTTQQRALTELRLQRLLKLHDYRESSSVAKPIEVTDNELIEAAASIFHQLSNRRRLSPSILAGLNTLQNQVSSIALQDRQSFLHSLHPARQVCRQIVNALSHWDDADNGQRLQFEGALKIISRKLAKNDIHASDFTQIRKQVDECCQHLLQSIKLNDKRNLSTDVGQKRLTRLRRKVHEMLDEKTAELKLPTSVDNMLYGPMTTIVLYHWLRHGSNSTPLRRSMKLVDDILWYIKPHADWSELRRAKAMGKDIETELSEGLARINYSYSASQALIEELHQLRMIASGRSASLNRT
;
A
#
# COMPACT_ATOMS: atom_id res chain seq x y z
N MET A 1 20.08 -4.58 -3.33
CA MET A 1 20.09 -5.42 -4.55
C MET A 1 19.37 -4.67 -5.65
N PRO A 2 19.93 -4.51 -6.84
CA PRO A 2 19.30 -3.70 -7.87
C PRO A 2 18.20 -4.51 -8.57
N LEU A 3 17.05 -3.85 -8.72
CA LEU A 3 15.86 -4.31 -9.41
C LEU A 3 16.10 -4.17 -10.92
N SER A 4 16.78 -5.14 -11.53
CA SER A 4 16.85 -5.24 -12.99
C SER A 4 15.79 -6.21 -13.49
N ASP A 5 14.95 -5.74 -14.40
CA ASP A 5 14.22 -6.53 -15.41
C ASP A 5 13.08 -7.47 -14.89
N THR A 6 12.18 -6.95 -14.04
CA THR A 6 11.01 -7.72 -13.57
C THR A 6 9.71 -7.43 -14.32
N GLY A 7 9.61 -6.40 -15.17
CA GLY A 7 8.32 -6.01 -15.76
C GLY A 7 7.37 -5.32 -14.75
N LEU A 8 7.85 -5.01 -13.54
CA LEU A 8 7.02 -4.62 -12.38
C LEU A 8 7.18 -3.15 -11.97
N LEU A 9 7.98 -2.34 -12.69
CA LEU A 9 8.16 -0.93 -12.30
C LEU A 9 6.87 -0.16 -12.55
N VAL A 10 6.29 -0.31 -13.74
CA VAL A 10 5.02 0.30 -14.10
C VAL A 10 3.92 -0.08 -13.10
N ASP A 11 3.79 -1.36 -12.75
CA ASP A 11 2.77 -1.84 -11.82
C ASP A 11 2.98 -1.31 -10.39
N ARG A 12 4.24 -1.19 -9.95
CA ARG A 12 4.57 -0.56 -8.67
C ARG A 12 4.16 0.92 -8.67
N LEU A 13 4.49 1.67 -9.72
CA LEU A 13 4.15 3.09 -9.82
C LEU A 13 2.63 3.30 -9.88
N LYS A 14 1.91 2.44 -10.64
CA LYS A 14 0.43 2.40 -10.66
C LYS A 14 -0.13 2.12 -9.25
N SER A 15 0.40 1.12 -8.55
CA SER A 15 -0.02 0.75 -7.19
C SER A 15 0.21 1.87 -6.18
N GLN A 16 1.40 2.47 -6.16
CA GLN A 16 1.75 3.59 -5.29
C GLN A 16 0.84 4.80 -5.55
N SER A 17 0.56 5.10 -6.81
CA SER A 17 -0.35 6.18 -7.20
C SER A 17 -1.79 5.92 -6.76
N ARG A 18 -2.30 4.68 -6.95
CA ARG A 18 -3.64 4.28 -6.48
C ARG A 18 -3.79 4.46 -4.98
N GLN A 19 -2.80 4.03 -4.20
CA GLN A 19 -2.81 4.19 -2.76
C GLN A 19 -2.86 5.67 -2.37
N TRP A 20 -2.01 6.49 -2.97
CA TRP A 20 -1.97 7.92 -2.68
C TRP A 20 -3.29 8.62 -3.06
N PHE A 21 -3.83 8.35 -4.25
CA PHE A 21 -5.12 8.90 -4.69
C PHE A 21 -6.24 8.50 -3.75
N GLY A 22 -6.29 7.23 -3.34
CA GLY A 22 -7.27 6.75 -2.39
C GLY A 22 -7.21 7.52 -1.07
N GLU A 23 -6.01 7.70 -0.52
CA GLU A 23 -5.83 8.45 0.72
C GLU A 23 -6.29 9.92 0.63
N GLN A 24 -5.97 10.60 -0.48
CA GLN A 24 -6.40 11.99 -0.68
C GLN A 24 -7.91 12.09 -0.89
N LEU A 25 -8.50 11.14 -1.61
CA LEU A 25 -9.94 11.13 -1.86
C LEU A 25 -10.73 10.96 -0.56
N TYR A 26 -10.27 10.09 0.35
CA TYR A 26 -10.89 9.97 1.67
C TYR A 26 -10.74 11.24 2.52
N ARG A 27 -9.55 11.87 2.52
CA ARG A 27 -9.36 13.16 3.22
C ARG A 27 -10.28 14.24 2.66
N TYR A 28 -10.48 14.24 1.35
CA TYR A 28 -11.42 15.13 0.68
C TYR A 28 -12.85 14.88 1.16
N PHE A 29 -13.34 13.63 1.20
CA PHE A 29 -14.68 13.31 1.70
C PHE A 29 -14.88 13.70 3.16
N GLU A 30 -13.89 13.46 4.03
CA GLU A 30 -13.93 13.89 5.43
C GLU A 30 -14.05 15.41 5.55
N ARG A 31 -13.20 16.16 4.82
CA ARG A 31 -13.26 17.62 4.85
C ARG A 31 -14.54 18.18 4.25
N LEU A 32 -15.08 17.55 3.21
CA LEU A 32 -16.36 17.91 2.62
C LEU A 32 -17.51 17.74 3.63
N GLN A 33 -17.56 16.61 4.33
CA GLN A 33 -18.54 16.37 5.40
C GLN A 33 -18.39 17.38 6.55
N ASP A 34 -17.16 17.64 6.99
CA ASP A 34 -16.87 18.61 8.05
C ASP A 34 -17.24 20.04 7.64
N ASN A 35 -17.07 20.39 6.35
CA ASN A 35 -17.47 21.69 5.82
C ASN A 35 -18.99 21.89 5.91
N PHE A 36 -19.78 20.91 5.46
CA PHE A 36 -21.24 20.96 5.58
C PHE A 36 -21.68 21.05 7.04
N HIS A 37 -21.06 20.26 7.91
CA HIS A 37 -21.36 20.28 9.34
C HIS A 37 -21.09 21.65 9.99
N ARG A 38 -19.93 22.26 9.71
CA ARG A 38 -19.59 23.59 10.25
C ARG A 38 -20.53 24.68 9.77
N ARG A 39 -20.92 24.64 8.48
CA ARG A 39 -21.92 25.57 7.93
C ARG A 39 -23.29 25.36 8.59
N ALA A 40 -23.68 24.11 8.87
CA ALA A 40 -24.93 23.82 9.57
C ALA A 40 -24.97 24.35 11.02
N LEU A 41 -23.82 24.43 11.71
CA LEU A 41 -23.71 25.01 13.06
C LEU A 41 -23.82 26.54 13.06
N THR A 42 -23.56 27.18 11.93
CA THR A 42 -23.55 28.64 11.76
C THR A 42 -24.69 29.14 10.87
N ALA A 43 -25.62 28.23 10.51
CA ALA A 43 -26.77 28.52 9.67
C ALA A 43 -27.74 29.48 10.38
N ASN A 44 -28.32 30.40 9.61
CA ASN A 44 -29.20 31.44 10.15
C ASN A 44 -30.66 30.96 10.28
N SER A 45 -31.00 29.81 9.69
CA SER A 45 -32.34 29.23 9.72
C SER A 45 -32.31 27.72 9.94
N GLY A 46 -33.37 27.18 10.55
CA GLY A 46 -33.54 25.74 10.74
C GLY A 46 -33.67 24.95 9.43
N SER A 47 -34.21 25.58 8.36
CA SER A 47 -34.30 24.95 7.03
C SER A 47 -32.92 24.76 6.42
N GLU A 48 -32.10 25.83 6.40
CA GLU A 48 -30.72 25.79 5.90
C GLU A 48 -29.87 24.80 6.69
N GLN A 49 -30.03 24.75 8.02
CA GLN A 49 -29.35 23.78 8.86
C GLN A 49 -29.69 22.34 8.47
N ASN A 50 -30.97 22.03 8.24
CA ASN A 50 -31.40 20.69 7.86
C ASN A 50 -30.88 20.30 6.46
N GLU A 51 -30.93 21.21 5.48
CA GLU A 51 -30.40 20.98 4.13
C GLU A 51 -28.90 20.63 4.16
N LEU A 52 -28.11 21.37 4.95
CA LEU A 52 -26.67 21.12 5.08
C LEU A 52 -26.37 19.79 5.78
N LEU A 53 -27.17 19.41 6.79
CA LEU A 53 -27.05 18.10 7.45
C LEU A 53 -27.46 16.95 6.52
N ASP A 54 -28.45 17.15 5.65
CA ASP A 54 -28.85 16.16 4.65
C ASP A 54 -27.76 15.99 3.58
N GLN A 55 -27.13 17.08 3.13
CA GLN A 55 -25.95 17.03 2.27
C GLN A 55 -24.79 16.27 2.94
N GLN A 56 -24.54 16.50 4.24
CA GLN A 56 -23.54 15.75 5.00
C GLN A 56 -23.84 14.24 5.02
N ARG A 57 -25.10 13.85 5.27
CA ARG A 57 -25.53 12.44 5.27
C ARG A 57 -25.41 11.81 3.88
N ALA A 58 -25.78 12.55 2.84
CA ALA A 58 -25.70 12.10 1.45
C ALA A 58 -24.24 11.84 1.04
N VAL A 59 -23.32 12.75 1.35
CA VAL A 59 -21.88 12.55 1.11
C VAL A 59 -21.37 11.31 1.85
N ARG A 60 -21.78 11.11 3.11
CA ARG A 60 -21.39 9.92 3.89
C ARG A 60 -21.89 8.62 3.27
N ALA A 61 -23.15 8.59 2.83
CA ALA A 61 -23.75 7.41 2.22
C ALA A 61 -23.16 7.12 0.83
N GLY A 62 -22.79 8.16 0.08
CA GLY A 62 -22.29 8.07 -1.28
C GLY A 62 -20.77 7.86 -1.42
N GLN A 63 -19.99 8.01 -0.35
CA GLN A 63 -18.52 8.07 -0.42
C GLN A 63 -17.88 6.80 -1.01
N ASP A 64 -18.43 5.61 -0.73
CA ASP A 64 -17.85 4.34 -1.18
C ASP A 64 -18.06 4.13 -2.69
N GLU A 65 -19.26 4.48 -3.17
CA GLU A 65 -19.57 4.45 -4.62
C GLU A 65 -18.80 5.54 -5.37
N ALA A 66 -18.67 6.73 -4.78
CA ALA A 66 -17.85 7.82 -5.32
C ALA A 66 -16.38 7.41 -5.45
N PHE A 67 -15.84 6.75 -4.42
CA PHE A 67 -14.50 6.19 -4.44
C PHE A 67 -14.33 5.16 -5.57
N ARG A 68 -15.28 4.24 -5.69
CA ARG A 68 -15.25 3.18 -6.71
C ARG A 68 -15.23 3.76 -8.12
N LEU A 69 -16.11 4.71 -8.42
CA LEU A 69 -16.19 5.34 -9.74
C LEU A 69 -14.93 6.15 -10.07
N PHE A 70 -14.37 6.87 -9.11
CA PHE A 70 -13.09 7.56 -9.28
C PHE A 70 -11.95 6.57 -9.54
N ALA A 71 -11.87 5.50 -8.76
CA ALA A 71 -10.84 4.48 -8.94
C ALA A 71 -10.96 3.78 -10.32
N ASP A 72 -12.18 3.50 -10.78
CA ASP A 72 -12.42 2.93 -12.11
C ASP A 72 -11.95 3.88 -13.22
N HIS A 73 -12.22 5.18 -13.10
CA HIS A 73 -11.71 6.22 -14.01
C HIS A 73 -10.18 6.24 -14.09
N ILE A 74 -9.50 6.27 -12.94
CA ILE A 74 -8.02 6.28 -12.90
C ILE A 74 -7.43 4.98 -13.45
N ASN A 75 -8.06 3.84 -13.16
CA ASN A 75 -7.64 2.56 -13.70
C ASN A 75 -7.78 2.50 -15.22
N HIS A 76 -8.85 3.06 -15.76
CA HIS A 76 -9.03 3.19 -17.19
C HIS A 76 -7.93 4.08 -17.80
N ALA A 77 -7.62 5.21 -17.16
CA ALA A 77 -6.56 6.11 -17.60
C ALA A 77 -5.19 5.42 -17.66
N PHE A 78 -4.85 4.57 -16.67
CA PHE A 78 -3.60 3.79 -16.68
C PHE A 78 -3.48 2.77 -17.82
N THR A 79 -4.59 2.39 -18.44
CA THR A 79 -4.63 1.43 -19.57
C THR A 79 -4.80 2.10 -20.92
N THR A 80 -5.04 3.41 -20.93
CA THR A 80 -5.27 4.17 -22.17
C THR A 80 -3.93 4.48 -22.82
N LYS A 81 -3.76 4.04 -24.08
CA LYS A 81 -2.54 4.29 -24.88
C LYS A 81 -2.55 5.71 -25.44
N ARG A 82 -2.31 6.68 -24.58
CA ARG A 82 -2.23 8.09 -24.95
C ARG A 82 -1.03 8.73 -24.27
N ASP A 83 -0.19 9.35 -25.08
CA ASP A 83 1.04 9.97 -24.61
C ASP A 83 0.77 11.17 -23.70
N TYR A 84 1.71 11.39 -22.79
CA TYR A 84 1.74 12.59 -21.97
C TYR A 84 2.37 13.74 -22.76
N GLU A 85 1.65 14.86 -22.83
CA GLU A 85 2.12 16.09 -23.46
C GLU A 85 2.86 16.94 -22.40
N THR A 86 4.17 17.14 -22.60
CA THR A 86 5.02 17.91 -21.68
C THR A 86 4.79 19.42 -21.79
N GLY A 87 5.07 20.15 -20.71
CA GLY A 87 5.01 21.62 -20.68
C GLY A 87 3.81 22.22 -19.95
N ASN A 88 2.85 21.38 -19.55
CA ASN A 88 1.67 21.82 -18.79
C ASN A 88 1.90 21.78 -17.27
N TYR A 89 2.80 20.91 -16.78
CA TYR A 89 2.95 20.61 -15.36
C TYR A 89 4.43 20.38 -14.98
N PRO A 90 5.16 21.40 -14.52
CA PRO A 90 6.63 21.34 -14.36
C PRO A 90 7.17 20.20 -13.49
N GLU A 91 6.46 19.82 -12.43
CA GLU A 91 6.88 18.74 -11.53
C GLU A 91 6.64 17.35 -12.15
N LEU A 92 5.53 17.18 -12.87
CA LEU A 92 5.25 15.96 -13.61
C LEU A 92 6.18 15.82 -14.82
N ASP A 93 6.54 16.94 -15.46
CA ASP A 93 7.52 16.98 -16.54
C ASP A 93 8.90 16.49 -16.06
N ARG A 94 9.31 16.86 -14.84
CA ARG A 94 10.55 16.32 -14.22
C ARG A 94 10.49 14.81 -14.02
N LEU A 95 9.37 14.30 -13.50
CA LEU A 95 9.19 12.86 -13.33
C LEU A 95 9.21 12.12 -14.68
N ALA A 96 8.53 12.67 -15.70
CA ALA A 96 8.53 12.12 -17.05
C ALA A 96 9.94 12.06 -17.64
N GLN A 97 10.74 13.12 -17.48
CA GLN A 97 12.15 13.16 -17.91
C GLN A 97 13.01 12.12 -17.18
N GLN A 98 12.77 11.88 -15.89
CA GLN A 98 13.51 10.86 -15.13
C GLN A 98 13.17 9.43 -15.59
N LEU A 99 11.90 9.18 -15.92
CA LEU A 99 11.45 7.89 -16.46
C LEU A 99 12.01 7.62 -17.85
N GLU A 100 12.12 8.65 -18.70
CA GLU A 100 12.71 8.53 -20.03
C GLU A 100 14.21 8.18 -19.98
N LYS A 101 14.92 8.72 -18.98
CA LYS A 101 16.35 8.49 -18.73
C LYS A 101 16.69 7.10 -18.14
N LEU A 102 15.69 6.24 -17.88
CA LEU A 102 15.96 4.88 -17.44
C LEU A 102 16.73 4.10 -18.53
N PRO A 103 17.69 3.22 -18.15
CA PRO A 103 18.47 2.44 -19.11
C PRO A 103 17.56 1.51 -19.93
N ASP A 104 17.88 1.34 -21.23
CA ASP A 104 17.12 0.45 -22.11
C ASP A 104 17.30 -1.03 -21.75
N ASP A 105 18.48 -1.39 -21.24
CA ASP A 105 18.78 -2.72 -20.67
C ASP A 105 17.88 -2.99 -19.46
N GLY A 106 16.77 -3.69 -19.70
CA GLY A 106 15.81 -4.15 -18.70
C GLY A 106 14.52 -3.32 -18.57
N PHE A 107 14.37 -2.20 -19.29
CA PHE A 107 13.13 -1.39 -19.27
C PHE A 107 12.58 -1.04 -20.66
N ALA A 108 13.23 -1.48 -21.74
CA ALA A 108 12.82 -1.17 -23.12
C ALA A 108 11.33 -1.50 -23.42
N LYS A 109 10.77 -2.55 -22.81
CA LYS A 109 9.36 -2.93 -22.98
C LYS A 109 8.39 -2.11 -22.13
N GLU A 110 8.85 -1.54 -21.02
CA GLU A 110 8.04 -0.77 -20.06
C GLU A 110 8.00 0.73 -20.41
N LYS A 111 8.99 1.26 -21.13
CA LYS A 111 9.07 2.69 -21.50
C LYS A 111 7.80 3.28 -22.13
N PRO A 112 7.13 2.62 -23.09
CA PRO A 112 5.86 3.15 -23.63
C PRO A 112 4.76 3.22 -22.57
N GLU A 113 4.69 2.24 -21.67
CA GLU A 113 3.70 2.23 -20.58
C GLU A 113 3.98 3.30 -19.52
N LEU A 114 5.25 3.65 -19.30
CA LEU A 114 5.65 4.74 -18.41
C LEU A 114 5.22 6.11 -18.93
N GLN A 115 5.19 6.31 -20.26
CA GLN A 115 4.66 7.54 -20.86
C GLN A 115 3.14 7.67 -20.67
N TYR A 116 2.39 6.58 -20.86
CA TYR A 116 0.95 6.55 -20.58
C TYR A 116 0.65 6.76 -19.09
N PHE A 117 1.52 6.24 -18.21
CA PHE A 117 1.40 6.42 -16.76
C PHE A 117 1.44 7.89 -16.35
N CYS A 118 2.38 8.70 -16.89
CA CYS A 118 2.45 10.14 -16.61
C CYS A 118 1.15 10.86 -16.99
N ARG A 119 0.53 10.49 -18.11
CA ARG A 119 -0.77 11.06 -18.53
C ARG A 119 -1.90 10.72 -17.57
N ALA A 120 -1.89 9.52 -17.01
CA ALA A 120 -2.93 9.06 -16.08
C ALA A 120 -2.88 9.80 -14.73
N ILE A 121 -1.68 10.20 -14.27
CA ILE A 121 -1.50 10.95 -13.01
C ILE A 121 -1.51 12.48 -13.20
N ALA A 122 -1.78 12.96 -14.42
CA ALA A 122 -1.84 14.39 -14.72
C ALA A 122 -3.05 15.06 -14.04
N PRO A 123 -2.92 16.33 -13.60
CA PRO A 123 -4.01 17.07 -12.96
C PRO A 123 -5.32 17.07 -13.76
N ILE A 124 -5.24 17.21 -15.10
CA ILE A 124 -6.43 17.19 -15.97
C ILE A 124 -7.20 15.86 -15.90
N THR A 125 -6.51 14.73 -15.77
CA THR A 125 -7.15 13.40 -15.62
C THR A 125 -7.85 13.29 -14.28
N LEU A 126 -7.21 13.78 -13.23
CA LEU A 126 -7.75 13.76 -11.87
C LEU A 126 -8.97 14.67 -11.74
N LEU A 127 -8.95 15.83 -12.40
CA LEU A 127 -10.09 16.74 -12.49
C LEU A 127 -11.25 16.15 -13.30
N ALA A 128 -10.98 15.41 -14.38
CA ALA A 128 -12.03 14.64 -15.06
C ALA A 128 -12.63 13.58 -14.11
N GLY A 129 -11.79 12.93 -13.29
CA GLY A 129 -12.20 11.99 -12.27
C GLY A 129 -13.19 12.57 -11.26
N PHE A 130 -13.04 13.84 -10.91
CA PHE A 130 -13.94 14.55 -9.99
C PHE A 130 -15.41 14.52 -10.45
N GLN A 131 -15.66 14.55 -11.76
CA GLN A 131 -17.03 14.53 -12.30
C GLN A 131 -17.80 13.28 -11.87
N HIS A 132 -17.10 12.15 -11.69
CA HIS A 132 -17.69 10.89 -11.24
C HIS A 132 -18.10 10.90 -9.76
N LEU A 133 -17.65 11.88 -8.97
CA LEU A 133 -18.02 12.03 -7.56
C LEU A 133 -19.39 12.70 -7.40
N MET A 134 -19.86 13.45 -8.39
CA MET A 134 -21.01 14.34 -8.25
C MET A 134 -22.32 13.59 -8.00
N THR A 135 -22.58 12.56 -8.80
CA THR A 135 -23.79 11.73 -8.73
C THR A 135 -23.88 10.91 -7.43
N PRO A 136 -22.87 10.11 -7.05
CA PRO A 136 -22.94 9.30 -5.83
C PRO A 136 -23.01 10.15 -4.55
N LEU A 137 -22.31 11.28 -4.49
CA LEU A 137 -22.34 12.19 -3.34
C LEU A 137 -23.62 13.04 -3.26
N ARG A 138 -24.46 13.03 -4.32
CA ARG A 138 -25.70 13.81 -4.44
C ARG A 138 -25.52 15.29 -4.12
N LEU A 139 -24.42 15.88 -4.60
CA LEU A 139 -24.11 17.28 -4.36
C LEU A 139 -25.03 18.20 -5.15
N ASP A 140 -25.80 19.01 -4.42
CA ASP A 140 -26.65 20.05 -5.00
C ASP A 140 -25.82 21.05 -5.80
N THR A 141 -26.46 21.64 -6.82
CA THR A 141 -25.82 22.56 -7.77
C THR A 141 -25.09 23.71 -7.07
N GLN A 142 -25.66 24.21 -5.98
CA GLN A 142 -25.12 25.27 -5.13
C GLN A 142 -23.79 24.92 -4.42
N HIS A 143 -23.48 23.64 -4.23
CA HIS A 143 -22.28 23.21 -3.50
C HIS A 143 -21.18 22.66 -4.39
N ARG A 144 -21.45 22.46 -5.69
CA ARG A 144 -20.52 21.83 -6.63
C ARG A 144 -19.23 22.63 -6.81
N HIS A 145 -19.33 23.95 -6.92
CA HIS A 145 -18.16 24.81 -7.09
C HIS A 145 -17.25 24.79 -5.85
N HIS A 146 -17.84 24.87 -4.65
CA HIS A 146 -17.10 24.80 -3.40
C HIS A 146 -16.45 23.43 -3.19
N ALA A 147 -17.17 22.35 -3.53
CA ALA A 147 -16.66 20.99 -3.54
C ALA A 147 -15.46 20.83 -4.49
N LEU A 148 -15.55 21.35 -5.72
CA LEU A 148 -14.45 21.33 -6.69
C LEU A 148 -13.24 22.14 -6.19
N THR A 149 -13.47 23.30 -5.60
CA THR A 149 -12.40 24.15 -5.05
C THR A 149 -11.66 23.44 -3.91
N MET A 150 -12.39 22.77 -3.01
CA MET A 150 -11.79 21.95 -1.96
C MET A 150 -11.03 20.76 -2.55
N PHE A 151 -11.54 20.12 -3.60
CA PHE A 151 -10.84 19.04 -4.29
C PHE A 151 -9.53 19.52 -4.90
N GLN A 152 -9.52 20.67 -5.58
CA GLN A 152 -8.30 21.28 -6.12
C GLN A 152 -7.28 21.57 -5.01
N GLY A 153 -7.71 22.21 -3.92
CA GLY A 153 -6.83 22.59 -2.83
C GLY A 153 -6.23 21.41 -2.05
N LEU A 154 -6.97 20.31 -1.92
CA LEU A 154 -6.57 19.16 -1.10
C LEU A 154 -5.95 18.01 -1.89
N PHE A 155 -6.29 17.93 -3.17
CA PHE A 155 -5.89 16.83 -4.03
C PHE A 155 -4.85 17.31 -5.04
N ILE A 156 -5.19 18.34 -5.82
CA ILE A 156 -4.35 18.79 -6.95
C ILE A 156 -3.08 19.50 -6.44
N ASN A 157 -3.20 20.37 -5.45
CA ASN A 157 -2.04 21.09 -4.90
C ASN A 157 -1.03 20.18 -4.18
N GLU A 158 -1.45 18.97 -3.81
CA GLU A 158 -0.61 17.99 -3.12
C GLU A 158 0.07 17.01 -4.09
N LEU A 159 -0.18 17.11 -5.40
CA LEU A 159 0.39 16.22 -6.41
C LEU A 159 1.91 16.29 -6.50
N SER A 160 2.50 17.44 -6.19
CA SER A 160 3.95 17.63 -6.07
C SER A 160 4.59 16.54 -5.21
N LYS A 161 3.99 16.29 -4.04
CA LYS A 161 4.45 15.28 -3.09
C LYS A 161 4.31 13.87 -3.63
N LEU A 162 3.28 13.59 -4.45
CA LEU A 162 3.18 12.30 -5.12
C LEU A 162 4.33 12.13 -6.11
N TYR A 163 4.59 13.14 -6.95
CA TYR A 163 5.63 13.07 -7.97
C TYR A 163 7.02 12.90 -7.36
N ASP A 164 7.34 13.63 -6.29
CA ASP A 164 8.61 13.48 -5.56
C ASP A 164 8.76 12.07 -4.96
N ASN A 165 7.69 11.53 -4.38
CA ASN A 165 7.71 10.17 -3.82
C ASN A 165 7.84 9.08 -4.89
N LEU A 166 7.27 9.29 -6.08
CA LEU A 166 7.44 8.37 -7.21
C LEU A 166 8.86 8.47 -7.80
N ALA A 167 9.40 9.68 -7.91
CA ALA A 167 10.78 9.91 -8.34
C ALA A 167 11.79 9.23 -7.42
N ALA A 168 11.58 9.32 -6.10
CA ALA A 168 12.45 8.72 -5.09
C ALA A 168 12.50 7.17 -5.16
N THR A 169 11.45 6.53 -5.69
CA THR A 169 11.37 5.06 -5.81
C THR A 169 11.95 4.51 -7.11
N LEU A 170 12.38 5.38 -8.03
CA LEU A 170 12.97 4.97 -9.30
C LEU A 170 14.35 4.32 -9.11
N PRO A 171 14.69 3.28 -9.89
CA PRO A 171 16.03 2.73 -9.94
C PRO A 171 17.00 3.84 -10.37
N LYS A 172 17.99 4.14 -9.54
CA LYS A 172 19.09 5.02 -9.95
C LYS A 172 19.89 4.28 -11.02
N PRO A 173 20.22 4.92 -12.17
CA PRO A 173 21.00 4.27 -13.21
C PRO A 173 22.31 3.75 -12.61
N ILE A 174 22.57 2.47 -12.80
CA ILE A 174 23.92 1.92 -12.62
C ILE A 174 24.64 2.24 -13.92
N ASP A 175 25.35 3.36 -13.95
CA ASP A 175 26.08 3.77 -15.15
C ASP A 175 27.09 2.69 -15.54
N ALA A 176 26.87 2.06 -16.69
CA ALA A 176 27.80 1.09 -17.28
C ALA A 176 29.16 1.70 -17.67
N HIS A 177 29.26 3.04 -17.70
CA HIS A 177 30.53 3.75 -17.86
C HIS A 177 31.44 3.64 -16.63
N ASN A 178 30.91 3.31 -15.45
CA ASN A 178 31.70 3.33 -14.24
C ASN A 178 32.53 2.06 -13.98
N LEU A 179 32.41 0.95 -14.73
CA LEU A 179 33.17 -0.27 -14.38
C LEU A 179 34.68 -0.04 -14.50
N ALA A 180 35.11 0.65 -15.56
CA ALA A 180 36.49 1.07 -15.76
C ALA A 180 36.94 2.07 -14.68
N ASP A 181 36.07 3.02 -14.32
CA ASP A 181 36.34 4.02 -13.28
C ASP A 181 36.37 3.42 -11.86
N TRP A 182 35.56 2.40 -11.56
CA TRP A 182 35.58 1.63 -10.32
C TRP A 182 36.83 0.74 -10.22
N ILE A 183 37.29 0.19 -11.34
CA ILE A 183 38.57 -0.53 -11.43
C ILE A 183 39.72 0.45 -11.20
N ALA A 184 39.70 1.63 -11.83
CA ALA A 184 40.71 2.67 -11.64
C ALA A 184 40.72 3.20 -10.19
N HIS A 185 39.54 3.49 -9.63
CA HIS A 185 39.37 3.96 -8.26
C HIS A 185 39.80 2.90 -7.22
N SER A 186 39.47 1.63 -7.43
CA SER A 186 39.90 0.54 -6.53
C SER A 186 41.42 0.29 -6.61
N LYS A 187 42.02 0.43 -7.80
CA LYS A 187 43.49 0.40 -7.97
C LYS A 187 44.18 1.58 -7.28
N LEU A 188 43.56 2.76 -7.33
CA LEU A 188 44.06 3.99 -6.69
C LEU A 188 43.91 3.94 -5.18
N GLN A 189 42.83 3.37 -4.64
CA GLN A 189 42.71 3.09 -3.21
C GLN A 189 43.76 2.07 -2.73
N LEU A 190 44.13 1.07 -3.52
CA LEU A 190 45.17 0.10 -3.15
C LEU A 190 46.59 0.69 -3.15
N SER A 191 46.81 1.83 -3.84
CA SER A 191 48.10 2.52 -3.87
C SER A 191 48.29 3.52 -2.71
N GLU A 192 47.22 3.87 -1.99
CA GLU A 192 47.30 4.69 -0.77
C GLU A 192 47.92 3.91 0.41
N LYS A 193 48.83 4.56 1.15
CA LYS A 193 49.64 3.93 2.21
C LYS A 193 48.93 3.75 3.56
N ASN A 194 47.70 4.26 3.73
CA ASN A 194 47.02 4.35 5.03
C ASN A 194 45.87 3.35 5.23
N LEU A 195 45.79 2.27 4.46
CA LEU A 195 44.74 1.25 4.65
C LEU A 195 45.13 0.17 5.65
N THR A 196 44.18 -0.18 6.53
CA THR A 196 44.32 -1.34 7.42
C THR A 196 44.31 -2.65 6.63
N THR A 197 44.93 -3.71 7.18
CA THR A 197 45.05 -5.03 6.53
C THR A 197 43.70 -5.62 6.10
N GLN A 198 42.66 -5.42 6.91
CA GLN A 198 41.30 -5.87 6.59
C GLN A 198 40.65 -5.08 5.46
N GLN A 199 40.84 -3.75 5.43
CA GLN A 199 40.32 -2.90 4.35
C GLN A 199 41.02 -3.19 3.03
N ARG A 200 42.34 -3.43 3.06
CA ARG A 200 43.12 -3.79 1.87
C ARG A 200 42.64 -5.11 1.25
N ALA A 201 42.44 -6.14 2.06
CA ALA A 201 41.93 -7.43 1.60
C ALA A 201 40.52 -7.35 0.99
N LEU A 202 39.65 -6.52 1.56
CA LEU A 202 38.29 -6.32 1.04
C LEU A 202 38.29 -5.59 -0.31
N THR A 203 39.13 -4.55 -0.45
CA THR A 203 39.26 -3.80 -1.71
C THR A 203 39.87 -4.65 -2.82
N GLU A 204 40.81 -5.53 -2.48
CA GLU A 204 41.43 -6.47 -3.44
C GLU A 204 40.45 -7.56 -3.91
N LEU A 205 39.63 -8.09 -3.01
CA LEU A 205 38.55 -9.02 -3.36
C LEU A 205 37.50 -8.36 -4.28
N ARG A 206 37.19 -7.08 -4.02
CA ARG A 206 36.28 -6.28 -4.86
C ARG A 206 36.87 -6.06 -6.25
N LEU A 207 38.16 -5.74 -6.35
CA LEU A 207 38.86 -5.56 -7.62
C LEU A 207 38.88 -6.86 -8.45
N GLN A 208 39.17 -8.01 -7.84
CA GLN A 208 39.16 -9.31 -8.54
C GLN A 208 37.79 -9.65 -9.13
N ARG A 209 36.70 -9.34 -8.44
CA ARG A 209 35.33 -9.54 -8.95
C ARG A 209 35.03 -8.63 -10.12
N LEU A 210 35.45 -7.37 -10.06
CA LEU A 210 35.26 -6.40 -11.15
C LEU A 210 36.01 -6.79 -12.42
N LEU A 211 37.23 -7.33 -12.29
CA LEU A 211 38.02 -7.81 -13.43
C LEU A 211 37.40 -9.04 -14.11
N LYS A 212 36.89 -10.02 -13.33
CA LYS A 212 36.19 -11.20 -13.90
C LYS A 212 34.95 -10.81 -14.71
N LEU A 213 34.24 -9.76 -14.27
CA LEU A 213 33.08 -9.24 -15.00
C LEU A 213 33.48 -8.48 -16.27
N HIS A 214 34.67 -7.88 -16.30
CA HIS A 214 35.22 -7.22 -17.48
C HIS A 214 35.62 -8.25 -18.55
N ASP A 215 36.35 -9.31 -18.19
CA ASP A 215 36.76 -10.38 -19.11
C ASP A 215 35.58 -11.13 -19.73
N TYR A 216 34.51 -11.32 -18.95
CA TYR A 216 33.28 -11.95 -19.45
C TYR A 216 32.56 -11.06 -20.49
N ARG A 217 32.67 -9.73 -20.38
CA ARG A 217 32.08 -8.80 -21.35
C ARG A 217 32.88 -8.70 -22.64
N GLU A 218 34.21 -8.73 -22.57
CA GLU A 218 35.07 -8.69 -23.77
C GLU A 218 34.99 -9.99 -24.58
N SER A 219 34.82 -11.14 -23.93
CA SER A 219 34.67 -12.43 -24.63
C SER A 219 33.31 -12.60 -25.34
N SER A 220 32.33 -11.72 -25.09
CA SER A 220 30.99 -11.77 -25.70
C SER A 220 30.86 -11.04 -27.06
N SER A 221 31.93 -10.42 -27.58
CA SER A 221 31.84 -9.60 -28.81
C SER A 221 32.26 -10.28 -30.12
N VAL A 222 32.47 -11.60 -30.16
CA VAL A 222 32.72 -12.32 -31.42
C VAL A 222 32.02 -13.67 -31.42
N ALA A 223 30.77 -13.73 -31.88
CA ALA A 223 30.04 -14.99 -32.02
C ALA A 223 30.08 -15.52 -33.47
N LYS A 224 30.93 -16.53 -33.71
CA LYS A 224 30.61 -17.61 -34.66
C LYS A 224 29.62 -18.58 -33.99
N PRO A 225 28.77 -19.28 -34.74
CA PRO A 225 27.70 -20.09 -34.17
C PRO A 225 28.29 -21.33 -33.50
N ILE A 226 28.23 -21.39 -32.18
CA ILE A 226 28.56 -22.57 -31.39
C ILE A 226 27.31 -23.45 -31.34
N GLU A 227 27.46 -24.74 -31.61
CA GLU A 227 26.40 -25.73 -31.41
C GLU A 227 25.96 -25.70 -29.94
N VAL A 228 24.65 -25.50 -29.73
CA VAL A 228 24.08 -25.36 -28.40
C VAL A 228 24.18 -26.71 -27.68
N THR A 229 24.80 -26.70 -26.50
CA THR A 229 25.04 -27.91 -25.70
C THR A 229 23.77 -28.39 -24.99
N ASP A 230 23.69 -29.68 -24.65
CA ASP A 230 22.55 -30.26 -23.91
C ASP A 230 22.30 -29.54 -22.59
N ASN A 231 23.38 -29.16 -21.91
CA ASN A 231 23.32 -28.44 -20.65
C ASN A 231 22.69 -27.05 -20.80
N GLU A 232 23.01 -26.31 -21.88
CA GLU A 232 22.41 -25.00 -22.16
C GLU A 232 20.91 -25.10 -22.45
N LEU A 233 20.46 -26.17 -23.12
CA LEU A 233 19.05 -26.41 -23.40
C LEU A 233 18.26 -26.74 -22.13
N ILE A 234 18.83 -27.58 -21.26
CA ILE A 234 18.24 -27.93 -19.97
C ILE A 234 18.20 -26.71 -19.03
N GLU A 235 19.26 -25.91 -19.00
CA GLU A 235 19.31 -24.67 -18.23
C GLU A 235 18.30 -23.65 -18.76
N ALA A 236 18.15 -23.53 -20.09
CA ALA A 236 17.13 -22.69 -20.71
C ALA A 236 15.71 -23.14 -20.34
N ALA A 237 15.44 -24.45 -20.24
CA ALA A 237 14.16 -24.99 -19.78
C ALA A 237 13.93 -24.70 -18.28
N ALA A 238 14.95 -24.90 -17.43
CA ALA A 238 14.89 -24.63 -16.00
C ALA A 238 14.69 -23.14 -15.68
N SER A 239 15.31 -22.25 -16.48
CA SER A 239 15.24 -20.79 -16.29
C SER A 239 13.81 -20.24 -16.30
N ILE A 240 12.88 -20.91 -17.00
CA ILE A 240 11.46 -20.53 -17.06
C ILE A 240 10.82 -20.61 -15.67
N PHE A 241 11.24 -21.57 -14.85
CA PHE A 241 10.66 -21.85 -13.54
C PHE A 241 11.42 -21.21 -12.37
N HIS A 242 12.63 -20.68 -12.60
CA HIS A 242 13.43 -19.98 -11.58
C HIS A 242 12.68 -18.85 -10.87
N GLN A 243 11.72 -18.20 -11.54
CA GLN A 243 10.91 -17.15 -10.93
C GLN A 243 10.03 -17.65 -9.76
N LEU A 244 9.70 -18.95 -9.73
CA LEU A 244 8.83 -19.55 -8.70
C LEU A 244 9.60 -20.15 -7.53
N SER A 245 10.90 -20.48 -7.68
CA SER A 245 11.69 -21.22 -6.67
C SER A 245 11.87 -20.48 -5.34
N ASN A 246 11.68 -19.15 -5.33
CA ASN A 246 11.77 -18.32 -4.12
C ASN A 246 10.44 -18.17 -3.34
N ARG A 247 9.32 -18.73 -3.82
CA ARG A 247 7.99 -18.52 -3.22
C ARG A 247 7.55 -19.73 -2.38
N ARG A 248 7.74 -19.66 -1.05
CA ARG A 248 7.41 -20.73 -0.08
C ARG A 248 5.90 -20.99 0.17
N ARG A 249 4.99 -20.55 -0.72
CA ARG A 249 3.53 -20.58 -0.48
C ARG A 249 2.70 -21.34 -1.52
N LEU A 250 3.34 -21.97 -2.50
CA LEU A 250 2.64 -22.82 -3.47
C LEU A 250 2.19 -24.14 -2.82
N SER A 251 1.02 -24.65 -3.19
CA SER A 251 0.53 -25.92 -2.65
C SER A 251 1.35 -27.10 -3.18
N PRO A 252 1.39 -28.24 -2.45
CA PRO A 252 2.09 -29.44 -2.91
C PRO A 252 1.61 -29.93 -4.28
N SER A 253 0.32 -29.75 -4.58
CA SER A 253 -0.27 -30.14 -5.87
C SER A 253 0.25 -29.30 -7.04
N ILE A 254 0.40 -27.98 -6.85
CA ILE A 254 0.99 -27.08 -7.87
C ILE A 254 2.45 -27.43 -8.10
N LEU A 255 3.22 -27.63 -7.01
CA LEU A 255 4.64 -27.98 -7.10
C LEU A 255 4.87 -29.29 -7.87
N ALA A 256 4.05 -30.31 -7.60
CA ALA A 256 4.09 -31.56 -8.35
C ALA A 256 3.81 -31.34 -9.84
N GLY A 257 2.79 -30.55 -10.18
CA GLY A 257 2.46 -30.21 -11.57
C GLY A 257 3.59 -29.44 -12.28
N LEU A 258 4.24 -28.50 -11.60
CA LEU A 258 5.38 -27.75 -12.13
C LEU A 258 6.58 -28.64 -12.39
N ASN A 259 6.91 -29.56 -11.47
CA ASN A 259 7.99 -30.52 -11.67
C ASN A 259 7.73 -31.42 -12.89
N THR A 260 6.50 -31.90 -13.07
CA THR A 260 6.12 -32.64 -14.27
C THR A 260 6.32 -31.80 -15.52
N LEU A 261 5.85 -30.53 -15.54
CA LEU A 261 6.04 -29.63 -16.68
C LEU A 261 7.52 -29.37 -16.97
N GLN A 262 8.33 -29.11 -15.95
CA GLN A 262 9.76 -28.86 -16.10
C GLN A 262 10.48 -30.05 -16.74
N ASN A 263 10.18 -31.28 -16.30
CA ASN A 263 10.77 -32.48 -16.87
C ASN A 263 10.39 -32.64 -18.35
N GLN A 264 9.12 -32.40 -18.69
CA GLN A 264 8.60 -32.57 -20.05
C GLN A 264 9.13 -31.49 -21.01
N VAL A 265 9.22 -30.24 -20.54
CA VAL A 265 9.84 -29.15 -21.30
C VAL A 265 11.32 -29.40 -21.52
N SER A 266 12.02 -29.95 -20.53
CA SER A 266 13.44 -30.32 -20.68
C SER A 266 13.63 -31.43 -21.71
N SER A 267 12.74 -32.42 -21.72
CA SER A 267 12.72 -33.47 -22.75
C SER A 267 12.53 -32.88 -24.16
N ILE A 268 11.57 -31.97 -24.33
CA ILE A 268 11.32 -31.29 -25.60
C ILE A 268 12.48 -30.37 -26.01
N ALA A 269 13.14 -29.72 -25.05
CA ALA A 269 14.31 -28.89 -25.34
C ALA A 269 15.44 -29.71 -25.98
N LEU A 270 15.60 -30.97 -25.57
CA LEU A 270 16.57 -31.90 -26.15
C LEU A 270 16.13 -32.46 -27.52
N GLN A 271 14.83 -32.60 -27.76
CA GLN A 271 14.27 -33.04 -29.05
C GLN A 271 14.31 -31.91 -30.10
N ASP A 272 13.86 -30.71 -29.74
CA ASP A 272 13.69 -29.54 -30.62
C ASP A 272 14.80 -28.50 -30.42
N ARG A 273 16.07 -28.94 -30.44
CA ARG A 273 17.26 -28.16 -30.02
C ARG A 273 17.34 -26.73 -30.57
N GLN A 274 17.17 -26.58 -31.90
CA GLN A 274 17.28 -25.27 -32.57
C GLN A 274 16.02 -24.42 -32.41
N SER A 275 14.85 -25.07 -32.41
CA SER A 275 13.55 -24.40 -32.33
C SER A 275 13.21 -23.96 -30.91
N PHE A 276 13.66 -24.68 -29.88
CA PHE A 276 13.37 -24.41 -28.48
C PHE A 276 13.93 -23.06 -28.00
N LEU A 277 15.11 -22.67 -28.50
CA LEU A 277 15.75 -21.41 -28.13
C LEU A 277 14.92 -20.17 -28.54
N HIS A 278 14.08 -20.31 -29.56
CA HIS A 278 13.17 -19.25 -29.96
C HIS A 278 12.14 -18.96 -28.86
N SER A 279 11.85 -17.68 -28.64
CA SER A 279 10.87 -17.24 -27.63
C SER A 279 9.43 -17.64 -27.96
N LEU A 280 9.15 -17.97 -29.23
CA LEU A 280 7.83 -18.36 -29.73
C LEU A 280 7.56 -19.86 -29.64
N HIS A 281 8.49 -20.65 -29.10
CA HIS A 281 8.30 -22.08 -28.96
C HIS A 281 7.06 -22.40 -28.11
N PRO A 282 6.12 -23.27 -28.57
CA PRO A 282 4.85 -23.51 -27.89
C PRO A 282 5.01 -23.93 -26.43
N ALA A 283 5.99 -24.79 -26.14
CA ALA A 283 6.27 -25.22 -24.76
C ALA A 283 6.74 -24.08 -23.85
N ARG A 284 7.54 -23.14 -24.39
CA ARG A 284 8.00 -21.97 -23.62
C ARG A 284 6.86 -20.99 -23.36
N GLN A 285 5.98 -20.78 -24.34
CA GLN A 285 4.83 -19.88 -24.19
C GLN A 285 3.88 -20.38 -23.09
N VAL A 286 3.47 -21.65 -23.16
CA VAL A 286 2.57 -22.26 -22.17
C VAL A 286 3.16 -22.20 -20.76
N CYS A 287 4.43 -22.59 -20.59
CA CYS A 287 5.04 -22.61 -19.27
C CYS A 287 5.26 -21.20 -18.72
N ARG A 288 5.67 -20.23 -19.54
CA ARG A 288 5.78 -18.81 -19.12
C ARG A 288 4.43 -18.26 -18.67
N GLN A 289 3.36 -18.61 -19.35
CA GLN A 289 2.03 -18.16 -18.99
C GLN A 289 1.57 -18.72 -17.64
N ILE A 290 1.81 -20.01 -17.40
CA ILE A 290 1.54 -20.66 -16.11
C ILE A 290 2.37 -20.01 -15.00
N VAL A 291 3.66 -19.78 -15.25
CA VAL A 291 4.56 -19.12 -14.29
C VAL A 291 4.10 -17.69 -13.97
N ASN A 292 3.67 -16.93 -14.98
CA ASN A 292 3.14 -15.58 -14.78
C ASN A 292 1.80 -15.57 -14.03
N ALA A 293 0.93 -16.56 -14.24
CA ALA A 293 -0.29 -16.69 -13.46
C ALA A 293 0.03 -17.01 -11.98
N LEU A 294 0.99 -17.92 -11.76
CA LEU A 294 1.42 -18.35 -10.42
C LEU A 294 2.25 -17.31 -9.66
N SER A 295 2.85 -16.32 -10.34
CA SER A 295 3.55 -15.23 -9.64
C SER A 295 2.61 -14.37 -8.77
N HIS A 296 1.30 -14.39 -9.09
CA HIS A 296 0.22 -13.70 -8.37
C HIS A 296 -0.61 -14.65 -7.48
N TRP A 297 -0.10 -15.86 -7.21
CA TRP A 297 -0.84 -16.90 -6.48
C TRP A 297 -1.36 -16.45 -5.13
N ASP A 298 -0.57 -15.66 -4.39
CA ASP A 298 -0.89 -15.17 -3.06
C ASP A 298 -2.08 -14.18 -3.02
N ASP A 299 -2.44 -13.59 -4.16
CA ASP A 299 -3.47 -12.55 -4.26
C ASP A 299 -4.83 -13.11 -4.73
N ALA A 300 -4.85 -14.34 -5.24
CA ALA A 300 -6.07 -15.01 -5.72
C ALA A 300 -6.95 -15.51 -4.58
N ASP A 301 -8.27 -15.57 -4.79
CA ASP A 301 -9.22 -16.16 -3.84
C ASP A 301 -9.09 -17.70 -3.76
N ASN A 302 -9.43 -18.28 -2.60
CA ASN A 302 -9.28 -19.72 -2.34
C ASN A 302 -10.08 -20.59 -3.32
N GLY A 303 -11.30 -20.17 -3.71
CA GLY A 303 -12.10 -20.92 -4.68
C GLY A 303 -11.44 -21.00 -6.06
N GLN A 304 -10.82 -19.91 -6.49
CA GLN A 304 -10.13 -19.82 -7.79
C GLN A 304 -8.77 -20.51 -7.78
N ARG A 305 -8.07 -20.51 -6.64
CA ARG A 305 -6.87 -21.34 -6.43
C ARG A 305 -7.18 -22.82 -6.61
N LEU A 306 -8.26 -23.32 -6.00
CA LEU A 306 -8.68 -24.72 -6.15
C LEU A 306 -9.06 -25.07 -7.60
N GLN A 307 -9.73 -24.16 -8.30
CA GLN A 307 -10.07 -24.35 -9.72
C GLN A 307 -8.81 -24.42 -10.60
N PHE A 308 -7.85 -23.51 -10.39
CA PHE A 308 -6.58 -23.51 -11.12
C PHE A 308 -5.74 -24.76 -10.81
N GLU A 309 -5.68 -25.19 -9.54
CA GLU A 309 -5.04 -26.44 -9.13
C GLU A 309 -5.62 -27.66 -9.86
N GLY A 310 -6.95 -27.76 -9.93
CA GLY A 310 -7.63 -28.83 -10.64
C GLY A 310 -7.30 -28.84 -12.13
N ALA A 311 -7.32 -27.66 -12.77
CA ALA A 311 -6.99 -27.52 -14.18
C ALA A 311 -5.52 -27.84 -14.48
N LEU A 312 -4.56 -27.35 -13.67
CA LEU A 312 -3.14 -27.65 -13.82
C LEU A 312 -2.87 -29.15 -13.68
N LYS A 313 -3.57 -29.83 -12.76
CA LYS A 313 -3.48 -31.28 -12.59
C LYS A 313 -4.02 -32.07 -13.79
N ILE A 314 -4.96 -31.53 -14.55
CA ILE A 314 -5.45 -32.14 -15.80
C ILE A 314 -4.43 -31.91 -16.91
N ILE A 315 -3.88 -30.71 -17.01
CA ILE A 315 -2.86 -30.34 -18.00
C ILE A 315 -1.59 -31.18 -17.81
N SER A 316 -1.09 -31.28 -16.57
CA SER A 316 0.11 -32.08 -16.27
C SER A 316 -0.08 -33.56 -16.61
N ARG A 317 -1.28 -34.13 -16.37
CA ARG A 317 -1.60 -35.51 -16.78
C ARG A 317 -1.63 -35.70 -18.29
N LYS A 318 -2.19 -34.75 -19.04
CA LYS A 318 -2.18 -34.81 -20.52
C LYS A 318 -0.77 -34.77 -21.08
N LEU A 319 0.11 -34.00 -20.43
CA LEU A 319 1.53 -33.85 -20.76
C LEU A 319 2.44 -34.86 -20.05
N ALA A 320 1.93 -35.92 -19.43
CA ALA A 320 2.79 -36.94 -18.79
C ALA A 320 3.02 -38.18 -19.67
N LYS A 321 2.75 -38.08 -20.98
CA LYS A 321 2.92 -39.16 -21.96
C LYS A 321 4.40 -39.34 -22.33
N ASN A 322 4.77 -40.56 -22.75
CA ASN A 322 6.16 -40.91 -23.10
C ASN A 322 6.61 -40.40 -24.48
N ASP A 323 5.72 -39.85 -25.30
CA ASP A 323 5.99 -39.33 -26.64
C ASP A 323 5.27 -37.99 -26.80
N ILE A 324 5.93 -36.90 -26.41
CA ILE A 324 5.35 -35.55 -26.37
C ILE A 324 6.10 -34.66 -27.34
N HIS A 325 5.35 -33.90 -28.12
CA HIS A 325 5.88 -32.98 -29.10
C HIS A 325 5.40 -31.55 -28.86
N ALA A 326 6.01 -30.58 -29.56
CA ALA A 326 5.58 -29.17 -29.51
C ALA A 326 4.11 -28.96 -29.93
N SER A 327 3.54 -29.87 -30.73
CA SER A 327 2.12 -29.85 -31.13
C SER A 327 1.17 -30.09 -29.96
N ASP A 328 1.53 -30.93 -28.98
CA ASP A 328 0.72 -31.18 -27.79
C ASP A 328 0.56 -29.91 -26.95
N PHE A 329 1.66 -29.15 -26.80
CA PHE A 329 1.64 -27.83 -26.14
C PHE A 329 0.76 -26.82 -26.87
N THR A 330 0.74 -26.89 -28.20
CA THR A 330 -0.13 -26.05 -29.03
C THR A 330 -1.61 -26.39 -28.79
N GLN A 331 -1.94 -27.68 -28.67
CA GLN A 331 -3.32 -28.15 -28.43
C GLN A 331 -3.86 -27.76 -27.05
N ILE A 332 -3.01 -27.80 -26.02
CA ILE A 332 -3.43 -27.41 -24.66
C ILE A 332 -3.40 -25.90 -24.42
N ARG A 333 -2.80 -25.11 -25.31
CA ARG A 333 -2.58 -23.66 -25.11
C ARG A 333 -3.86 -22.93 -24.75
N LYS A 334 -4.95 -23.19 -25.49
CA LYS A 334 -6.26 -22.57 -25.22
C LYS A 334 -6.79 -22.89 -23.82
N GLN A 335 -6.61 -24.13 -23.36
CA GLN A 335 -7.03 -24.56 -22.02
C GLN A 335 -6.20 -23.88 -20.93
N VAL A 336 -4.91 -23.69 -21.18
CA VAL A 336 -4.00 -22.94 -20.28
C VAL A 336 -4.37 -21.47 -20.25
N ASP A 337 -4.64 -20.86 -21.41
CA ASP A 337 -5.08 -19.47 -21.57
C ASP A 337 -6.32 -19.19 -20.70
N GLU A 338 -7.37 -20.00 -20.87
CA GLU A 338 -8.63 -19.87 -20.13
C GLU A 338 -8.40 -19.96 -18.61
N CYS A 339 -7.65 -20.98 -18.17
CA CYS A 339 -7.36 -21.18 -16.75
C CYS A 339 -6.57 -20.02 -16.13
N CYS A 340 -5.53 -19.54 -16.83
CA CYS A 340 -4.71 -18.42 -16.36
C CYS A 340 -5.51 -17.11 -16.34
N GLN A 341 -6.36 -16.88 -17.35
CA GLN A 341 -7.22 -15.69 -17.39
C GLN A 341 -8.22 -15.68 -16.23
N HIS A 342 -8.85 -16.82 -15.90
CA HIS A 342 -9.75 -16.91 -14.75
C HIS A 342 -9.07 -16.56 -13.43
N LEU A 343 -7.85 -17.08 -13.20
CA LEU A 343 -7.06 -16.77 -12.00
C LEU A 343 -6.73 -15.27 -11.94
N LEU A 344 -6.19 -14.70 -13.03
CA LEU A 344 -5.79 -13.29 -13.10
C LEU A 344 -6.98 -12.32 -13.03
N GLN A 345 -8.13 -12.68 -13.60
CA GLN A 345 -9.35 -11.88 -13.51
C GLN A 345 -9.91 -11.86 -12.09
N SER A 346 -9.83 -12.98 -11.37
CA SER A 346 -10.19 -13.03 -9.95
C SER A 346 -9.30 -12.15 -9.11
N ILE A 347 -7.97 -12.19 -9.33
CA ILE A 347 -7.01 -11.31 -8.66
C ILE A 347 -7.38 -9.84 -8.91
N LYS A 348 -7.66 -9.45 -10.15
CA LYS A 348 -8.09 -8.09 -10.50
C LYS A 348 -9.38 -7.65 -9.80
N LEU A 349 -10.34 -8.57 -9.58
CA LEU A 349 -11.57 -8.29 -8.84
C LEU A 349 -11.31 -8.24 -7.32
N ASN A 350 -10.41 -9.08 -6.81
CA ASN A 350 -10.01 -9.09 -5.42
C ASN A 350 -9.22 -7.84 -5.05
N ASP A 351 -8.33 -7.36 -5.91
CA ASP A 351 -7.62 -6.09 -5.77
C ASP A 351 -8.57 -4.91 -5.61
N LYS A 352 -9.70 -4.88 -6.31
CA LYS A 352 -10.74 -3.85 -6.15
C LYS A 352 -11.40 -3.90 -4.76
N ARG A 353 -11.56 -5.09 -4.18
CA ARG A 353 -12.15 -5.29 -2.85
C ARG A 353 -11.13 -5.02 -1.74
N ASN A 354 -9.91 -5.52 -1.91
CA ASN A 354 -8.75 -5.34 -1.05
C ASN A 354 -8.31 -3.88 -0.97
N LEU A 355 -8.44 -3.09 -2.05
CA LEU A 355 -8.14 -1.66 -2.00
C LEU A 355 -9.10 -0.91 -1.05
N SER A 356 -10.39 -1.26 -0.98
CA SER A 356 -11.32 -0.61 -0.04
C SER A 356 -11.08 -1.04 1.42
N THR A 357 -10.77 -2.33 1.65
CA THR A 357 -10.54 -2.87 2.99
C THR A 357 -9.18 -2.45 3.54
N ASP A 358 -8.13 -2.45 2.71
CA ASP A 358 -6.80 -1.98 3.07
C ASP A 358 -6.78 -0.47 3.31
N VAL A 359 -7.53 0.32 2.53
CA VAL A 359 -7.66 1.75 2.82
C VAL A 359 -8.50 2.01 4.08
N GLY A 360 -9.52 1.20 4.37
CA GLY A 360 -10.25 1.22 5.63
C GLY A 360 -9.37 0.90 6.84
N GLN A 361 -8.53 -0.14 6.73
CA GLN A 361 -7.59 -0.56 7.76
C GLN A 361 -6.49 0.48 7.98
N LYS A 362 -5.92 1.02 6.90
CA LYS A 362 -4.92 2.10 6.94
C LYS A 362 -5.51 3.39 7.49
N ARG A 363 -6.78 3.71 7.19
CA ARG A 363 -7.51 4.84 7.79
C ARG A 363 -7.65 4.66 9.29
N LEU A 364 -8.06 3.47 9.75
CA LEU A 364 -8.18 3.18 11.18
C LEU A 364 -6.83 3.30 11.90
N THR A 365 -5.76 2.74 11.34
CA THR A 365 -4.41 2.83 11.92
C THR A 365 -3.92 4.28 11.99
N ARG A 366 -4.14 5.07 10.94
CA ARG A 366 -3.77 6.49 10.91
C ARG A 366 -4.56 7.32 11.92
N LEU A 367 -5.86 7.09 12.02
CA LEU A 367 -6.71 7.76 13.01
C LEU A 367 -6.30 7.38 14.42
N ARG A 368 -6.00 6.11 14.68
CA ARG A 368 -5.51 5.66 15.99
C ARG A 368 -4.22 6.37 16.38
N ARG A 369 -3.27 6.49 15.44
CA ARG A 369 -2.03 7.23 15.68
C ARG A 369 -2.30 8.69 16.02
N LYS A 370 -3.19 9.37 15.29
CA LYS A 370 -3.58 10.75 15.62
C LYS A 370 -4.22 10.89 17.00
N VAL A 371 -5.09 9.95 17.38
CA VAL A 371 -5.67 9.94 18.73
C VAL A 371 -4.57 9.77 19.77
N HIS A 372 -3.60 8.88 19.54
CA HIS A 372 -2.46 8.73 20.45
C HIS A 372 -1.61 10.00 20.52
N GLU A 373 -1.28 10.64 19.39
CA GLU A 373 -0.57 11.93 19.37
C GLU A 373 -1.31 12.99 20.22
N MET A 374 -2.65 13.08 20.10
CA MET A 374 -3.46 13.99 20.90
C MET A 374 -3.51 13.63 22.40
N LEU A 375 -3.41 12.34 22.73
CA LEU A 375 -3.31 11.88 24.12
C LEU A 375 -1.92 12.17 24.68
N ASP A 376 -0.87 11.89 23.92
CA ASP A 376 0.53 12.16 24.27
C ASP A 376 0.75 13.65 24.57
N GLU A 377 0.18 14.56 23.76
CA GLU A 377 0.20 16.01 24.02
C GLU A 377 -0.42 16.38 25.39
N LYS A 378 -1.45 15.64 25.82
CA LYS A 378 -2.15 15.87 27.09
C LYS A 378 -1.46 15.20 28.28
N THR A 379 -0.69 14.14 28.04
CA THR A 379 -0.03 13.33 29.08
C THR A 379 1.47 13.60 29.21
N ALA A 380 2.09 14.36 28.29
CA ALA A 380 3.53 14.60 28.20
C ALA A 380 4.22 15.01 29.51
N GLU A 381 3.54 15.79 30.36
CA GLU A 381 4.09 16.32 31.61
C GLU A 381 3.56 15.58 32.87
N LEU A 382 2.78 14.51 32.70
CA LEU A 382 2.08 13.83 33.79
C LEU A 382 2.65 12.42 34.04
N LYS A 383 3.02 12.12 35.28
CA LYS A 383 3.32 10.75 35.72
C LYS A 383 2.01 10.05 36.08
N LEU A 384 1.44 9.31 35.13
CA LEU A 384 0.16 8.63 35.29
C LEU A 384 0.33 7.21 35.88
N PRO A 385 -0.61 6.76 36.74
CA PRO A 385 -0.70 5.36 37.15
C PRO A 385 -0.98 4.45 35.94
N THR A 386 -0.44 3.22 35.97
CA THR A 386 -0.58 2.24 34.87
C THR A 386 -2.04 1.94 34.51
N SER A 387 -2.97 1.98 35.46
CA SER A 387 -4.40 1.78 35.21
C SER A 387 -5.00 2.88 34.32
N VAL A 388 -4.66 4.15 34.60
CA VAL A 388 -5.11 5.31 33.81
C VAL A 388 -4.49 5.27 32.43
N ASP A 389 -3.21 4.91 32.34
CA ASP A 389 -2.49 4.78 31.07
C ASP A 389 -3.13 3.71 30.16
N ASN A 390 -3.38 2.52 30.70
CA ASN A 390 -4.06 1.43 30.00
C ASN A 390 -5.48 1.81 29.56
N MET A 391 -6.21 2.55 30.40
CA MET A 391 -7.53 3.07 30.06
C MET A 391 -7.46 4.07 28.89
N LEU A 392 -6.51 5.01 28.93
CA LEU A 392 -6.37 6.06 27.90
C LEU A 392 -6.01 5.44 26.54
N TYR A 393 -4.95 4.63 26.47
CA TYR A 393 -4.48 4.04 25.21
C TYR A 393 -5.27 2.81 24.75
N GLY A 394 -6.15 2.26 25.59
CA GLY A 394 -7.03 1.14 25.25
C GLY A 394 -8.48 1.56 24.98
N PRO A 395 -9.39 1.44 25.98
CA PRO A 395 -10.81 1.71 25.81
C PRO A 395 -11.12 3.16 25.42
N MET A 396 -10.44 4.17 25.98
CA MET A 396 -10.70 5.57 25.64
C MET A 396 -10.31 5.89 24.19
N THR A 397 -9.14 5.44 23.72
CA THR A 397 -8.78 5.49 22.29
C THR A 397 -9.90 4.89 21.42
N THR A 398 -10.48 3.76 21.84
CA THR A 398 -11.54 3.09 21.07
C THR A 398 -12.83 3.89 21.06
N ILE A 399 -13.21 4.54 22.17
CA ILE A 399 -14.37 5.45 22.25
C ILE A 399 -14.17 6.68 21.35
N VAL A 400 -12.99 7.29 21.40
CA VAL A 400 -12.64 8.46 20.57
C VAL A 400 -12.67 8.07 19.09
N LEU A 401 -12.09 6.92 18.72
CA LEU A 401 -12.13 6.39 17.35
C LEU A 401 -13.55 6.12 16.87
N TYR A 402 -14.39 5.54 17.72
CA TYR A 402 -15.80 5.31 17.41
C TYR A 402 -16.52 6.63 17.07
N HIS A 403 -16.36 7.67 17.91
CA HIS A 403 -16.98 8.97 17.65
C HIS A 403 -16.38 9.66 16.42
N TRP A 404 -15.07 9.55 16.20
CA TRP A 404 -14.41 10.12 15.03
C TRP A 404 -14.93 9.49 13.74
N LEU A 405 -14.95 8.15 13.67
CA LEU A 405 -15.40 7.42 12.48
C LEU A 405 -16.89 7.63 12.20
N ARG A 406 -17.71 7.69 13.25
CA ARG A 406 -19.17 7.80 13.11
C ARG A 406 -19.68 9.23 12.96
N HIS A 407 -18.99 10.22 13.50
CA HIS A 407 -19.48 11.60 13.53
C HIS A 407 -18.55 12.63 12.88
N GLY A 408 -17.29 12.28 12.59
CA GLY A 408 -16.31 13.17 11.96
C GLY A 408 -15.39 13.86 12.97
N SER A 409 -14.33 14.50 12.45
CA SER A 409 -13.22 15.07 13.23
C SER A 409 -13.60 16.32 14.03
N ASN A 410 -14.69 16.99 13.64
CA ASN A 410 -15.17 18.22 14.27
C ASN A 410 -16.51 18.03 15.00
N SER A 411 -16.83 16.82 15.40
CA SER A 411 -18.13 16.49 15.98
C SER A 411 -18.22 16.81 17.47
N THR A 412 -19.40 17.20 17.94
CA THR A 412 -19.68 17.42 19.37
C THR A 412 -19.38 16.18 20.22
N PRO A 413 -19.76 14.95 19.82
CA PRO A 413 -19.41 13.74 20.56
C PRO A 413 -17.89 13.54 20.71
N LEU A 414 -17.10 13.80 19.66
CA LEU A 414 -15.64 13.70 19.74
C LEU A 414 -15.06 14.72 20.72
N ARG A 415 -15.51 15.98 20.66
CA ARG A 415 -15.09 17.02 21.60
C ARG A 415 -15.44 16.66 23.04
N ARG A 416 -16.63 16.07 23.27
CA ARG A 416 -17.03 15.58 24.60
C ARG A 416 -16.12 14.46 25.09
N SER A 417 -15.79 13.47 24.24
CA SER A 417 -14.85 12.41 24.62
C SER A 417 -13.43 12.93 24.93
N MET A 418 -12.95 13.93 24.18
CA MET A 418 -11.65 14.56 24.50
C MET A 418 -11.72 15.40 25.78
N LYS A 419 -12.84 16.07 26.04
CA LYS A 419 -13.08 16.79 27.30
C LYS A 419 -13.14 15.84 28.48
N LEU A 420 -13.77 14.67 28.33
CA LEU A 420 -13.79 13.62 29.35
C LEU A 420 -12.37 13.17 29.71
N VAL A 421 -11.47 13.03 28.73
CA VAL A 421 -10.04 12.77 29.01
C VAL A 421 -9.43 13.87 29.88
N ASP A 422 -9.68 15.14 29.54
CA ASP A 422 -9.18 16.28 30.32
C ASP A 422 -9.75 16.30 31.75
N ASP A 423 -11.05 16.02 31.88
CA ASP A 423 -11.76 15.99 33.16
C ASP A 423 -11.27 14.83 34.03
N ILE A 424 -10.99 13.65 33.46
CA ILE A 424 -10.38 12.50 34.16
C ILE A 424 -8.96 12.83 34.62
N LEU A 425 -8.11 13.38 33.73
CA LEU A 425 -6.74 13.77 34.05
C LEU A 425 -6.69 14.82 35.15
N TRP A 426 -7.65 15.74 35.19
CA TRP A 426 -7.78 16.73 36.26
C TRP A 426 -8.36 16.12 37.55
N TYR A 427 -9.30 15.19 37.45
CA TYR A 427 -9.97 14.54 38.60
C TYR A 427 -8.99 13.75 39.48
N ILE A 428 -8.03 13.06 38.86
CA ILE A 428 -7.02 12.25 39.57
C ILE A 428 -5.86 13.06 40.14
N LYS A 429 -5.76 14.37 39.84
CA LYS A 429 -4.72 15.24 40.40
C LYS A 429 -5.00 15.58 41.87
N PRO A 430 -3.95 15.69 42.72
CA PRO A 430 -4.08 16.23 44.06
C PRO A 430 -4.38 17.74 43.98
N HIS A 431 -5.37 18.19 44.75
CA HIS A 431 -5.81 19.59 44.80
C HIS A 431 -5.70 20.09 46.24
N ALA A 432 -5.13 21.28 46.43
CA ALA A 432 -4.93 21.87 47.76
C ALA A 432 -6.16 22.68 48.22
N ASP A 433 -6.89 23.29 47.29
CA ASP A 433 -7.97 24.22 47.58
C ASP A 433 -9.31 23.50 47.85
N TRP A 434 -10.02 23.95 48.88
CA TRP A 434 -11.34 23.40 49.24
C TRP A 434 -12.40 23.54 48.14
N SER A 435 -12.32 24.60 47.34
CA SER A 435 -13.21 24.82 46.19
C SER A 435 -12.95 23.78 45.09
N GLU A 436 -11.69 23.45 44.81
CA GLU A 436 -11.27 22.44 43.84
C GLU A 436 -11.60 21.02 44.30
N LEU A 437 -11.39 20.72 45.59
CA LEU A 437 -11.80 19.45 46.19
C LEU A 437 -13.32 19.24 46.08
N ARG A 438 -14.12 20.29 46.32
CA ARG A 438 -15.58 20.25 46.16
C ARG A 438 -15.98 20.05 44.69
N ARG A 439 -15.32 20.77 43.77
CA ARG A 439 -15.55 20.63 42.32
C ARG A 439 -15.25 19.21 41.85
N ALA A 440 -14.12 18.64 42.25
CA ALA A 440 -13.76 17.28 41.89
C ALA A 440 -14.78 16.26 42.42
N LYS A 441 -15.26 16.42 43.67
CA LYS A 441 -16.32 15.55 44.21
C LYS A 441 -17.63 15.65 43.40
N ALA A 442 -17.99 16.84 42.93
CA ALA A 442 -19.18 17.04 42.10
C ALA A 442 -19.03 16.40 40.70
N MET A 443 -17.84 16.47 40.10
CA MET A 443 -17.56 15.92 38.76
C MET A 443 -17.50 14.39 38.71
N GLY A 444 -17.28 13.70 39.85
CA GLY A 444 -17.11 12.25 39.87
C GLY A 444 -18.28 11.48 39.27
N LYS A 445 -19.52 11.89 39.57
CA LYS A 445 -20.73 11.23 39.04
C LYS A 445 -20.87 11.43 37.53
N ASP A 446 -20.51 12.60 37.03
CA ASP A 446 -20.61 12.93 35.61
C ASP A 446 -19.56 12.15 34.81
N ILE A 447 -18.32 12.09 35.30
CA ILE A 447 -17.23 11.29 34.71
C ILE A 447 -17.61 9.81 34.65
N GLU A 448 -18.15 9.27 35.75
CA GLU A 448 -18.59 7.87 35.81
C GLU A 448 -19.69 7.57 34.78
N THR A 449 -20.67 8.46 34.68
CA THR A 449 -21.79 8.31 33.74
C THR A 449 -21.30 8.37 32.29
N GLU A 450 -20.53 9.39 31.93
CA GLU A 450 -20.02 9.55 30.56
C GLU A 450 -19.06 8.43 30.15
N LEU A 451 -18.20 7.98 31.08
CA LEU A 451 -17.27 6.88 30.83
C LEU A 451 -18.01 5.55 30.67
N SER A 452 -18.99 5.25 31.53
CA SER A 452 -19.82 4.05 31.44
C SER A 452 -20.61 4.00 30.13
N GLU A 453 -21.23 5.11 29.73
CA GLU A 453 -21.91 5.23 28.44
C GLU A 453 -20.95 5.01 27.26
N GLY A 454 -19.74 5.58 27.33
CA GLY A 454 -18.70 5.39 26.33
C GLY A 454 -18.27 3.93 26.19
N LEU A 455 -18.01 3.26 27.32
CA LEU A 455 -17.60 1.85 27.39
C LEU A 455 -18.70 0.92 26.87
N ALA A 456 -19.97 1.21 27.19
CA ALA A 456 -21.11 0.47 26.67
C ALA A 456 -21.22 0.57 25.13
N ARG A 457 -20.96 1.75 24.55
CA ARG A 457 -21.03 1.97 23.08
C ARG A 457 -20.01 1.15 22.29
N ILE A 458 -18.88 0.80 22.90
CA ILE A 458 -17.83 -0.01 22.29
C ILE A 458 -17.95 -1.51 22.64
N ASN A 459 -19.06 -1.92 23.26
CA ASN A 459 -19.28 -3.28 23.78
C ASN A 459 -18.17 -3.76 24.74
N TYR A 460 -17.64 -2.84 25.56
CA TYR A 460 -16.68 -3.22 26.60
C TYR A 460 -17.40 -4.04 27.69
N SER A 461 -16.69 -4.99 28.32
CA SER A 461 -17.30 -5.84 29.34
C SER A 461 -17.82 -5.00 30.52
N TYR A 462 -19.03 -5.30 30.98
CA TYR A 462 -19.64 -4.62 32.12
C TYR A 462 -18.80 -4.78 33.40
N SER A 463 -18.28 -5.99 33.67
CA SER A 463 -17.44 -6.24 34.83
C SER A 463 -16.12 -5.46 34.79
N ALA A 464 -15.52 -5.35 33.60
CA ALA A 464 -14.29 -4.58 33.40
C ALA A 464 -14.53 -3.06 33.49
N SER A 465 -15.71 -2.60 33.05
CA SER A 465 -16.12 -1.19 33.17
C SER A 465 -16.24 -0.76 34.64
N GLN A 466 -16.88 -1.60 35.46
CA GLN A 466 -17.03 -1.35 36.89
C GLN A 466 -15.68 -1.35 37.63
N ALA A 467 -14.79 -2.29 37.31
CA ALA A 467 -13.45 -2.32 37.89
C ALA A 467 -12.65 -1.04 37.60
N LEU A 468 -12.73 -0.55 36.36
CA LEU A 468 -12.03 0.65 35.92
C LEU A 468 -12.57 1.93 36.58
N ILE A 469 -13.89 2.02 36.79
CA ILE A 469 -14.54 3.11 37.53
C ILE A 469 -14.11 3.08 39.01
N GLU A 470 -14.11 1.90 39.64
CA GLU A 470 -13.68 1.73 41.03
C GLU A 470 -12.20 2.15 41.21
N GLU A 471 -11.33 1.76 40.28
CA GLU A 471 -9.92 2.18 40.29
C GLU A 471 -9.76 3.71 40.19
N LEU A 472 -10.56 4.39 39.36
CA LEU A 472 -10.57 5.86 39.28
C LEU A 472 -11.01 6.50 40.61
N HIS A 473 -12.01 5.93 41.28
CA HIS A 473 -12.45 6.40 42.60
C HIS A 473 -11.37 6.19 43.67
N GLN A 474 -10.67 5.05 43.66
CA GLN A 474 -9.55 4.80 44.58
C GLN A 474 -8.40 5.78 44.36
N LEU A 475 -8.04 6.06 43.11
CA LEU A 475 -7.02 7.07 42.79
C LEU A 475 -7.42 8.46 43.28
N ARG A 476 -8.70 8.83 43.17
CA ARG A 476 -9.21 10.08 43.72
C ARG A 476 -9.09 10.14 45.25
N MET A 477 -9.44 9.06 45.94
CA MET A 477 -9.31 8.99 47.39
C MET A 477 -7.86 9.20 47.82
N ILE A 478 -6.90 8.57 47.14
CA ILE A 478 -5.46 8.75 47.39
C ILE A 478 -5.03 10.20 47.13
N ALA A 479 -5.47 10.81 46.02
CA ALA A 479 -5.15 12.20 45.68
C ALA A 479 -5.70 13.20 46.72
N SER A 480 -6.90 12.94 47.25
CA SER A 480 -7.52 13.76 48.31
C SER A 480 -6.87 13.57 49.69
N GLY A 481 -6.42 12.35 50.01
CA GLY A 481 -5.76 12.01 51.27
C GLY A 481 -4.36 12.60 51.40
N ARG A 482 -3.58 12.64 50.31
CA ARG A 482 -2.25 13.30 50.28
C ARG A 482 -2.33 14.82 50.46
N SER A 483 -3.43 15.44 50.05
CA SER A 483 -3.63 16.88 50.19
C SER A 483 -4.01 17.27 51.63
N ALA A 484 -4.74 16.41 52.34
CA ALA A 484 -5.06 16.60 53.76
C ALA A 484 -3.83 16.52 54.68
N SER A 485 -2.79 15.77 54.31
CA SER A 485 -1.53 15.69 55.07
C SER A 485 -0.59 16.90 54.86
N LEU A 486 -0.75 17.67 53.78
CA LEU A 486 0.09 18.85 53.50
C LEU A 486 -0.38 20.13 54.22
N ASN A 487 -1.61 20.14 54.76
CA ASN A 487 -2.18 21.25 55.52
C ASN A 487 -2.09 21.07 57.06
N ARG A 488 -1.28 20.10 57.53
CA ARG A 488 -1.00 19.86 58.96
C ARG A 488 0.50 19.88 59.24
N THR A 489 1.15 20.98 58.89
CA THR A 489 2.47 21.44 59.35
C THR A 489 2.46 22.95 59.26
#